data_AF-A0A951TF46-F1
#
_entry.id   AF-A0A951TF46-F1
#
_cell.length_a   1.000
_cell.length_b   1.000
_cell.length_c   1.000
_cell.angle_alpha   90.00
_cell.angle_beta   90.00
_cell.angle_gamma   90.00
#
_symmetry.space_group_name_H-M   'P 1'
#
loop_
_entity.id
_entity.type
_entity.pdbx_description
1 polymer ?
#
loop_
_entity_poly.entity_id
_entity_poly.type
_entity_poly.pdbx_seq_one_letter_code
_entity_poly.pdbx_strand_id
1 'polypeptide(L)'
;MMNEEHSDKHFLNASEPRKRPVFLVVLCILSMLYIFSTTVGVLTSLADGPLTEDQMMVEEAKFYESLAQIESTGARISDDMRSMFKVMIENTKYINNEKHYINSVVNLISLIIGAVGVMFMFNLRKIGFHFYLVYSLLPVVMMYVLVPMYLVSTVVVILSLSVATIFALLYGSQLKCMR
;
A
#
# COMPACT_ATOMS: atom_id res chain seq x y z
N MET A 1 -11.38 -67.15 -11.04
CA MET A 1 -10.38 -66.41 -10.25
C MET A 1 -9.81 -65.34 -11.18
N MET A 2 -10.43 -64.20 -11.43
CA MET A 2 -11.01 -63.17 -10.55
C MET A 2 -9.94 -62.46 -9.71
N ASN A 3 -9.72 -61.18 -10.06
CA ASN A 3 -9.08 -60.08 -9.31
C ASN A 3 -7.56 -59.89 -9.42
N GLU A 4 -7.08 -59.27 -10.51
CA GLU A 4 -5.82 -58.49 -10.49
C GLU A 4 -5.95 -57.07 -11.07
N GLU A 5 -7.11 -56.66 -11.60
CA GLU A 5 -7.25 -55.36 -12.29
C GLU A 5 -7.68 -54.18 -11.37
N HIS A 6 -7.79 -54.40 -10.06
CA HIS A 6 -8.36 -53.39 -9.14
C HIS A 6 -7.33 -52.58 -8.33
N SER A 7 -6.02 -52.88 -8.43
CA SER A 7 -5.02 -52.35 -7.50
C SER A 7 -4.20 -51.14 -8.01
N ASP A 8 -4.47 -50.61 -9.20
CA ASP A 8 -3.61 -49.54 -9.79
C ASP A 8 -4.31 -48.19 -9.97
N LYS A 9 -5.56 -48.03 -9.53
CA LYS A 9 -6.29 -46.74 -9.66
C LYS A 9 -6.22 -45.85 -8.43
N HIS A 10 -5.55 -46.27 -7.35
CA HIS A 10 -5.57 -45.56 -6.07
C HIS A 10 -4.32 -44.70 -5.76
N PHE A 11 -3.27 -44.74 -6.58
CA PHE A 11 -1.99 -44.08 -6.26
C PHE A 11 -1.63 -42.86 -7.12
N LEU A 12 -2.48 -42.46 -8.08
CA LEU A 12 -2.19 -41.32 -8.98
C LEU A 12 -3.11 -40.10 -8.79
N ASN A 13 -3.64 -39.88 -7.58
CA ASN A 13 -4.08 -38.54 -7.17
C ASN A 13 -2.89 -37.76 -6.56
N ALA A 14 -1.76 -37.75 -7.27
CA ALA A 14 -0.69 -36.81 -7.01
C ALA A 14 -1.20 -35.43 -7.44
N SER A 15 -1.78 -34.71 -6.49
CA SER A 15 -2.22 -33.30 -6.54
C SER A 15 -1.84 -32.59 -7.84
N GLU A 16 -2.77 -32.51 -8.80
CA GLU A 16 -2.55 -31.62 -9.94
C GLU A 16 -2.19 -30.23 -9.40
N PRO A 17 -1.10 -29.60 -9.88
CA PRO A 17 -0.71 -28.28 -9.43
C PRO A 17 -1.87 -27.34 -9.76
N ARG A 18 -2.62 -26.97 -8.72
CA ARG A 18 -3.85 -26.19 -8.85
C ARG A 18 -3.53 -24.92 -9.63
N LYS A 19 -4.08 -24.81 -10.85
CA LYS A 19 -3.79 -23.71 -11.76
C LYS A 19 -4.09 -22.40 -11.04
N ARG A 20 -3.05 -21.57 -10.85
CA ARG A 20 -3.19 -20.27 -10.21
C ARG A 20 -4.13 -19.41 -11.06
N PRO A 21 -5.19 -18.81 -10.48
CA PRO A 21 -6.05 -17.93 -11.25
C PRO A 21 -5.23 -16.73 -11.72
N VAL A 22 -5.25 -16.46 -13.02
CA VAL A 22 -4.48 -15.36 -13.65
C VAL A 22 -4.78 -14.02 -12.97
N PHE A 23 -6.03 -13.81 -12.57
CA PHE A 23 -6.46 -12.61 -11.85
C PHE A 23 -5.71 -12.38 -10.53
N LEU A 24 -5.52 -13.44 -9.72
CA LEU A 24 -4.76 -13.37 -8.48
C LEU A 24 -3.29 -13.02 -8.74
N VAL A 25 -2.71 -13.59 -9.80
CA VAL A 25 -1.32 -13.30 -10.20
C VAL A 25 -1.18 -11.82 -10.57
N VAL A 26 -2.12 -11.26 -11.35
CA VAL A 26 -2.12 -9.83 -11.71
C VAL A 26 -2.19 -8.95 -10.46
N LEU A 27 -3.10 -9.23 -9.52
CA LEU A 27 -3.20 -8.47 -8.27
C LEU A 27 -1.90 -8.52 -7.45
N CYS A 28 -1.29 -9.70 -7.34
CA CYS A 28 -0.03 -9.89 -6.63
C CYS A 28 1.09 -9.08 -7.29
N ILE A 29 1.17 -9.07 -8.63
CA ILE A 29 2.18 -8.30 -9.38
C ILE A 29 1.96 -6.79 -9.17
N LEU A 30 0.71 -6.30 -9.28
CA LEU A 30 0.39 -4.89 -9.03
C LEU A 30 0.76 -4.46 -7.61
N SER A 31 0.47 -5.32 -6.63
CA SER A 31 0.78 -5.04 -5.23
C SER A 31 2.29 -5.08 -4.96
N MET A 32 3.00 -6.06 -5.55
CA MET A 32 4.47 -6.11 -5.46
C MET A 32 5.12 -4.90 -6.11
N LEU A 33 4.62 -4.43 -7.26
CA LEU A 33 5.14 -3.24 -7.92
C LEU A 33 4.96 -1.99 -7.03
N TYR A 34 3.77 -1.84 -6.45
CA TYR A 34 3.51 -0.74 -5.51
C TYR A 34 4.42 -0.79 -4.28
N ILE A 35 4.54 -1.97 -3.65
CA ILE A 35 5.41 -2.17 -2.47
C ILE A 35 6.87 -1.89 -2.83
N PHE A 36 7.33 -2.36 -3.99
CA PHE A 36 8.69 -2.14 -4.45
C PHE A 36 8.99 -0.65 -4.64
N SER A 37 8.16 0.07 -5.39
CA SER A 37 8.32 1.52 -5.59
C SER A 37 8.32 2.30 -4.28
N THR A 38 7.41 1.94 -3.36
CA THR A 38 7.32 2.59 -2.04
C THR A 38 8.53 2.26 -1.18
N THR A 39 9.02 1.02 -1.22
CA THR A 39 10.22 0.60 -0.48
C THR A 39 11.45 1.37 -0.95
N VAL A 40 11.63 1.53 -2.25
CA VAL A 40 12.73 2.36 -2.79
C VAL A 40 12.61 3.79 -2.26
N GLY A 41 11.43 4.41 -2.30
CA GLY A 41 11.23 5.77 -1.79
C GLY A 41 11.51 5.93 -0.29
N VAL A 42 11.12 4.96 0.54
CA VAL A 42 11.41 5.00 1.98
C VAL A 42 12.89 4.76 2.26
N LEU A 43 13.55 3.87 1.51
CA LEU A 43 14.99 3.63 1.65
C LEU A 43 15.82 4.84 1.24
N THR A 44 15.47 5.52 0.14
CA THR A 44 16.13 6.77 -0.26
C THR A 44 15.91 7.85 0.79
N SER A 45 14.69 8.01 1.30
CA SER A 45 14.37 8.96 2.36
C SER A 45 15.12 8.69 3.67
N LEU A 46 15.41 7.44 3.99
CA LEU A 46 16.24 7.07 5.14
C LEU A 46 17.74 7.30 4.89
N ALA A 47 18.20 7.09 3.65
CA ALA A 47 19.59 7.30 3.27
C ALA A 47 19.95 8.80 3.20
N ASP A 48 19.05 9.62 2.64
CA ASP A 48 19.22 11.06 2.49
C ASP A 48 18.90 11.82 3.80
N GLY A 49 18.04 11.24 4.66
CA GLY A 49 17.59 11.86 5.90
C GLY A 49 16.42 12.83 5.71
N PRO A 50 16.06 13.58 6.77
CA PRO A 50 15.04 14.61 6.65
C PRO A 50 15.52 15.76 5.76
N LEU A 51 14.59 16.34 4.99
CA LEU A 51 14.87 17.50 4.17
C LEU A 51 15.30 18.69 5.02
N THR A 52 16.28 19.44 4.54
CA THR A 52 16.68 20.70 5.17
C THR A 52 15.59 21.77 4.98
N GLU A 53 15.65 22.84 5.77
CA GLU A 53 14.67 23.94 5.67
C GLU A 53 14.63 24.54 4.24
N ASP A 54 15.80 24.76 3.63
CA ASP A 54 15.90 25.25 2.24
C ASP A 54 15.26 24.28 1.24
N GLN A 55 15.48 22.97 1.40
CA GLN A 55 14.88 21.96 0.53
C GLN A 55 13.36 21.91 0.69
N MET A 56 12.87 22.00 1.93
CA MET A 56 11.45 22.04 2.24
C MET A 56 10.77 23.28 1.66
N MET A 57 11.43 24.45 1.72
CA MET A 57 10.94 25.67 1.09
C MET A 57 10.85 25.54 -0.43
N VAL A 58 11.85 24.91 -1.06
CA VAL A 58 11.84 24.63 -2.50
C VAL A 58 10.72 23.66 -2.88
N GLU A 59 10.47 22.62 -2.09
CA GLU A 59 9.37 21.67 -2.34
C GLU A 59 8.01 22.34 -2.20
N GLU A 60 7.81 23.14 -1.16
CA GLU A 60 6.61 23.94 -0.96
C GLU A 60 6.38 24.92 -2.11
N ALA A 61 7.42 25.61 -2.57
CA ALA A 61 7.34 26.53 -3.70
C ALA A 61 6.94 25.81 -4.99
N LYS A 62 7.56 24.67 -5.32
CA LYS A 62 7.20 23.82 -6.48
C LYS A 62 5.76 23.36 -6.41
N PHE A 63 5.29 23.04 -5.20
CA PHE A 63 3.91 22.64 -4.99
C PHE A 63 2.94 23.78 -5.31
N TYR A 64 3.18 24.98 -4.76
CA TYR A 64 2.36 26.16 -5.07
C TYR A 64 2.43 26.58 -6.54
N GLU A 65 3.59 26.42 -7.18
CA GLU A 65 3.75 26.64 -8.61
C GLU A 65 2.87 25.68 -9.43
N SER A 66 2.81 24.40 -9.05
CA SER A 66 1.91 23.43 -9.70
C SER A 66 0.44 23.83 -9.57
N LEU A 67 0.02 24.35 -8.42
CA LEU A 67 -1.33 24.89 -8.25
C LEU A 67 -1.58 26.09 -9.17
N ALA A 68 -0.64 27.04 -9.24
CA ALA A 68 -0.74 28.20 -10.10
C ALA A 68 -0.80 27.81 -11.60
N GLN A 69 -0.05 26.78 -12.00
CA GLN A 69 -0.11 26.23 -13.36
C GLN A 69 -1.50 25.66 -13.67
N ILE A 70 -2.10 24.88 -12.77
CA ILE A 70 -3.47 24.37 -12.94
C ILE A 70 -4.45 25.54 -13.12
N GLU A 71 -4.33 26.58 -12.30
CA GLU A 71 -5.19 27.76 -12.41
C GLU A 71 -4.99 28.53 -13.72
N SER A 72 -3.76 28.58 -14.22
CA SER A 72 -3.44 29.21 -15.51
C SER A 72 -4.06 28.48 -16.71
N THR A 73 -4.44 27.20 -16.57
CA THR A 73 -5.18 26.44 -17.60
C THR A 73 -6.68 26.74 -17.63
N GLY A 74 -7.16 27.64 -16.76
CA GLY A 74 -8.58 27.99 -16.63
C GLY A 74 -9.36 27.10 -15.65
N ALA A 75 -8.71 26.10 -15.04
CA ALA A 75 -9.30 25.29 -13.98
C ALA A 75 -9.28 26.04 -12.64
N ARG A 76 -10.45 26.36 -12.07
CA ARG A 76 -10.52 26.97 -10.73
C ARG A 76 -10.31 25.91 -9.66
N ILE A 77 -9.25 26.06 -8.87
CA ILE A 77 -9.05 25.24 -7.67
C ILE A 77 -9.99 25.77 -6.58
N SER A 78 -10.85 24.91 -6.05
CA SER A 78 -11.76 25.27 -4.97
C SER A 78 -11.00 25.59 -3.66
N ASP A 79 -11.61 26.40 -2.81
CA ASP A 79 -11.04 26.73 -1.49
C ASP A 79 -10.84 25.47 -0.63
N ASP A 80 -11.76 24.50 -0.72
CA ASP A 80 -11.63 23.20 -0.07
C ASP A 80 -10.37 22.46 -0.52
N MET A 81 -10.08 22.44 -1.83
CA MET A 81 -8.88 21.78 -2.36
C MET A 81 -7.61 22.51 -1.92
N ARG A 82 -7.62 23.85 -1.88
CA ARG A 82 -6.51 24.65 -1.35
C ARG A 82 -6.23 24.35 0.12
N SER A 83 -7.27 24.24 0.94
CA SER A 83 -7.13 23.90 2.36
C SER A 83 -6.60 22.47 2.56
N MET A 84 -7.08 21.50 1.79
CA MET A 84 -6.56 20.13 1.78
C MET A 84 -5.07 20.10 1.47
N PHE A 85 -4.63 20.88 0.48
CA PHE A 85 -3.22 20.96 0.12
C PHE A 85 -2.36 21.60 1.21
N LYS A 86 -2.83 22.67 1.85
CA LYS A 86 -2.14 23.26 3.01
C LYS A 86 -1.93 22.23 4.12
N VAL A 87 -2.99 21.49 4.49
CA VAL A 87 -2.90 20.43 5.50
C VAL A 87 -1.89 19.36 5.10
N MET A 88 -1.83 19.00 3.81
CA MET A 88 -0.85 18.03 3.29
C MET A 88 0.59 18.53 3.44
N ILE A 89 0.88 19.78 3.07
CA ILE A 89 2.22 20.37 3.21
C ILE A 89 2.62 20.48 4.68
N GLU A 90 1.72 20.97 5.53
CA GLU A 90 1.98 21.09 6.97
C GLU A 90 2.21 19.72 7.62
N ASN A 91 1.48 18.69 7.20
CA ASN A 91 1.72 17.32 7.62
C ASN A 91 3.10 16.81 7.17
N THR A 92 3.47 17.01 5.90
CA THR A 92 4.80 16.64 5.38
C THR A 92 5.91 17.32 6.18
N LYS A 93 5.79 18.62 6.45
CA LYS A 93 6.73 19.39 7.28
C LYS A 93 6.83 18.81 8.69
N TYR A 94 5.69 18.52 9.32
CA TYR A 94 5.64 17.95 10.66
C TYR A 94 6.32 16.57 10.70
N ILE A 95 6.00 15.68 9.77
CA ILE A 95 6.61 14.36 9.68
C ILE A 95 8.12 14.50 9.45
N ASN A 96 8.54 15.35 8.51
CA ASN A 96 9.96 15.55 8.18
C ASN A 96 10.78 16.06 9.37
N ASN A 97 10.26 17.03 10.12
CA ASN A 97 11.03 17.66 11.19
C ASN A 97 10.98 16.88 12.50
N GLU A 98 9.82 16.35 12.86
CA GLU A 98 9.57 15.82 14.21
C GLU A 98 9.53 14.30 14.28
N LYS A 99 9.17 13.63 13.18
CA LYS A 99 8.83 12.19 13.17
C LYS A 99 9.48 11.39 12.06
N HIS A 100 10.46 11.93 11.33
CA HIS A 100 11.00 11.36 10.09
C HIS A 100 11.40 9.90 10.25
N TYR A 101 12.33 9.63 11.17
CA TYR A 101 12.86 8.29 11.38
C TYR A 101 11.79 7.31 11.87
N ILE A 102 10.91 7.73 12.79
CA ILE A 102 9.84 6.88 13.31
C ILE A 102 8.84 6.53 12.21
N ASN A 103 8.41 7.54 11.44
CA ASN A 103 7.50 7.35 10.31
C ASN A 103 8.12 6.43 9.24
N SER A 104 9.38 6.64 8.88
CA SER A 104 10.08 5.81 7.90
C SER A 104 10.26 4.36 8.37
N VAL A 105 10.59 4.14 9.64
CA VAL A 105 10.69 2.78 10.23
C VAL A 105 9.33 2.09 10.25
N VAL A 106 8.27 2.80 10.68
CA VAL A 106 6.89 2.27 10.67
C VAL A 106 6.44 1.91 9.25
N ASN A 107 6.76 2.75 8.27
CA ASN A 107 6.48 2.48 6.87
C ASN A 107 7.25 1.26 6.37
N LEU A 108 8.54 1.10 6.71
CA LEU A 108 9.30 -0.11 6.38
C LEU A 108 8.69 -1.37 6.99
N ILE A 109 8.33 -1.33 8.28
CA ILE A 109 7.68 -2.47 8.95
C ILE A 109 6.37 -2.82 8.24
N SER A 110 5.57 -1.80 7.90
CA SER A 110 4.32 -1.98 7.15
C SER A 110 4.59 -2.64 5.79
N LEU A 111 5.57 -2.15 5.04
CA LEU A 111 5.95 -2.69 3.73
C LEU A 111 6.44 -4.15 3.82
N ILE A 112 7.18 -4.51 4.87
CA ILE A 112 7.61 -5.90 5.11
C ILE A 112 6.38 -6.79 5.35
N ILE A 113 5.44 -6.35 6.19
CA ILE A 113 4.18 -7.08 6.43
C ILE A 113 3.39 -7.23 5.13
N GLY A 114 3.31 -6.17 4.33
CA GLY A 114 2.66 -6.18 3.01
C GLY A 114 3.32 -7.16 2.05
N ALA A 115 4.65 -7.14 1.96
CA ALA A 115 5.43 -8.03 1.09
C ALA A 115 5.24 -9.50 1.49
N VAL A 116 5.29 -9.81 2.79
CA VAL A 116 5.03 -11.16 3.32
C VAL A 116 3.60 -11.59 3.01
N GLY A 117 2.62 -10.69 3.19
CA GLY A 117 1.22 -10.95 2.88
C GLY A 117 1.01 -11.30 1.40
N VAL A 118 1.57 -10.49 0.49
CA VAL A 118 1.48 -10.72 -0.96
C VAL A 118 2.22 -11.98 -1.37
N MET A 119 3.39 -12.27 -0.79
CA MET A 119 4.14 -13.50 -1.08
C MET A 119 3.37 -14.75 -0.62
N PHE A 120 2.67 -14.71 0.51
CA PHE A 120 1.79 -15.80 0.92
C PHE A 120 0.56 -15.95 0.02
N MET A 121 -0.02 -14.85 -0.46
CA MET A 121 -1.11 -14.89 -1.43
C MET A 121 -0.65 -15.44 -2.79
N PHE A 122 0.56 -15.11 -3.23
CA PHE A 122 1.18 -15.67 -4.43
C PHE A 122 1.37 -17.20 -4.33
N ASN A 123 1.62 -17.69 -3.11
CA ASN A 123 1.68 -19.12 -2.77
C ASN A 123 0.31 -19.74 -2.43
N LEU A 124 -0.80 -19.04 -2.73
CA LEU A 124 -2.17 -19.49 -2.50
C LEU A 124 -2.50 -19.81 -1.03
N ARG A 125 -1.88 -19.14 -0.05
CA ARG A 125 -2.19 -19.33 1.39
C ARG A 125 -3.13 -18.23 1.87
N LYS A 126 -4.26 -18.60 2.48
CA LYS A 126 -5.26 -17.64 3.03
C LYS A 126 -4.70 -16.72 4.11
N ILE A 127 -3.64 -17.13 4.80
CA ILE A 127 -2.98 -16.31 5.82
C ILE A 127 -2.43 -15.00 5.24
N GLY A 128 -2.03 -15.00 3.96
CA GLY A 128 -1.52 -13.80 3.30
C GLY A 128 -2.55 -12.67 3.20
N PHE A 129 -3.83 -13.00 3.08
CA PHE A 129 -4.92 -12.02 3.07
C PHE A 129 -5.05 -11.29 4.42
N HIS A 130 -4.82 -11.98 5.53
CA HIS A 130 -4.88 -11.36 6.86
C HIS A 130 -3.73 -10.37 7.06
N PHE A 131 -2.52 -10.74 6.63
CA PHE A 131 -1.38 -9.82 6.61
C PHE A 131 -1.63 -8.61 5.71
N TYR A 132 -2.29 -8.80 4.57
CA TYR A 132 -2.67 -7.70 3.69
C TYR A 132 -3.63 -6.71 4.36
N LEU A 133 -4.66 -7.19 5.07
CA LEU A 133 -5.56 -6.33 5.83
C LEU A 133 -4.83 -5.54 6.91
N VAL A 134 -3.93 -6.19 7.65
CA VAL A 134 -3.10 -5.52 8.66
C VAL A 134 -2.23 -4.45 8.00
N TYR A 135 -1.55 -4.79 6.90
CA TYR A 135 -0.75 -3.86 6.11
C TYR A 135 -1.57 -2.65 5.61
N SER A 136 -2.82 -2.84 5.20
CA SER A 136 -3.67 -1.75 4.72
C SER A 136 -4.13 -0.80 5.83
N LEU A 137 -4.35 -1.31 7.05
CA LEU A 137 -4.84 -0.49 8.16
C LEU A 137 -3.72 0.12 8.99
N LEU A 138 -2.57 -0.55 9.08
CA LEU A 138 -1.46 -0.15 9.94
C LEU A 138 -0.95 1.29 9.66
N PRO A 139 -0.71 1.71 8.39
CA PRO A 139 -0.29 3.08 8.10
C PRO A 139 -1.32 4.12 8.54
N VAL A 140 -2.62 3.82 8.39
CA VAL A 140 -3.70 4.73 8.80
C VAL A 140 -3.72 4.89 10.31
N VAL A 141 -3.67 3.77 11.05
CA VAL A 141 -3.61 3.79 12.52
C VAL A 141 -2.38 4.57 13.00
N MET A 142 -1.22 4.30 12.40
CA MET A 142 0.03 4.95 12.77
C MET A 142 0.04 6.44 12.45
N MET A 143 -0.60 6.87 11.36
CA MET A 143 -0.78 8.29 11.05
C MET A 143 -1.52 9.03 12.17
N TYR A 144 -2.63 8.48 12.68
CA TYR A 144 -3.38 9.08 13.79
C TYR A 144 -2.65 9.05 15.14
N VAL A 145 -1.68 8.14 15.31
CA VAL A 145 -0.86 8.05 16.52
C VAL A 145 0.32 9.02 16.47
N LEU A 146 0.94 9.18 15.30
CA LEU A 146 2.17 9.97 15.14
C LEU A 146 1.90 11.44 14.83
N VAL A 147 0.76 11.76 14.20
CA VAL A 147 0.45 13.09 13.66
C VAL A 147 -0.77 13.68 14.39
N PRO A 148 -0.72 14.97 14.79
CA PRO A 148 -1.89 15.66 15.33
C PRO A 148 -3.10 15.63 14.39
N MET A 149 -4.30 15.45 14.95
CA MET A 149 -5.53 15.24 14.16
C MET A 149 -5.84 16.38 13.17
N TYR A 150 -5.45 17.63 13.48
CA TYR A 150 -5.68 18.78 12.58
C TYR A 150 -4.78 18.75 11.32
N LEU A 151 -3.66 18.01 11.36
CA LEU A 151 -2.76 17.79 10.22
C LEU A 151 -3.14 16.55 9.40
N VAL A 152 -4.15 15.80 9.83
CA VAL A 152 -4.63 14.62 9.12
C VAL A 152 -5.72 15.03 8.13
N SER A 153 -5.43 14.89 6.83
CA SER A 153 -6.43 15.13 5.80
C SER A 153 -7.42 13.97 5.71
N THR A 154 -8.66 14.21 6.16
CA THR A 154 -9.76 13.22 6.10
C THR A 154 -10.01 12.72 4.68
N VAL A 155 -9.91 13.61 3.67
CA VAL A 155 -10.10 13.23 2.27
C VAL A 155 -9.04 12.23 1.82
N VAL A 156 -7.77 12.46 2.17
CA VAL A 156 -6.66 11.54 1.84
C VAL A 156 -6.89 10.19 2.51
N VAL A 157 -7.26 10.18 3.80
CA VAL A 157 -7.54 8.94 4.54
C VAL A 157 -8.68 8.15 3.90
N ILE A 158 -9.79 8.81 3.54
CA ILE A 158 -10.93 8.17 2.88
C ILE A 158 -10.50 7.58 1.53
N LEU A 159 -9.74 8.33 0.72
CA LEU A 159 -9.25 7.84 -0.56
C LEU A 159 -8.33 6.62 -0.38
N SER A 160 -7.36 6.68 0.54
CA SER A 160 -6.47 5.56 0.83
C SER A 160 -7.23 4.32 1.29
N LEU A 161 -8.19 4.47 2.21
CA LEU A 161 -9.03 3.36 2.68
C LEU A 161 -9.95 2.82 1.57
N SER A 162 -10.46 3.67 0.69
CA SER A 162 -11.30 3.23 -0.44
C SER A 162 -10.50 2.33 -1.39
N VAL A 163 -9.28 2.71 -1.75
CA VAL A 163 -8.38 1.92 -2.61
C VAL A 163 -8.02 0.60 -1.92
N ALA A 164 -7.65 0.65 -0.63
CA ALA A 164 -7.34 -0.54 0.15
C ALA A 164 -8.55 -1.51 0.22
N THR A 165 -9.75 -0.97 0.42
CA THR A 165 -10.99 -1.76 0.48
C THR A 165 -11.28 -2.43 -0.87
N ILE A 166 -11.12 -1.71 -1.99
CA ILE A 166 -11.30 -2.27 -3.33
C ILE A 166 -10.34 -3.46 -3.50
N PHE A 167 -9.04 -3.30 -3.25
CA PHE A 167 -8.09 -4.40 -3.37
C PHE A 167 -8.38 -5.55 -2.40
N ALA A 168 -8.80 -5.26 -1.16
CA ALA A 168 -9.20 -6.28 -0.20
C ALA A 168 -10.40 -7.10 -0.71
N LEU A 169 -11.40 -6.48 -1.33
CA LEU A 169 -12.54 -7.20 -1.94
C LEU A 169 -12.11 -8.03 -3.14
N LEU A 170 -11.21 -7.51 -3.97
CA LEU A 170 -10.67 -8.25 -5.12
C LEU A 170 -9.88 -9.48 -4.69
N TYR A 171 -9.03 -9.36 -3.67
CA TYR A 171 -8.34 -10.50 -3.06
C TYR A 171 -9.31 -11.45 -2.34
N GLY A 172 -10.29 -10.91 -1.62
CA GLY A 172 -11.32 -11.65 -0.91
C GLY A 172 -12.13 -12.55 -1.85
N SER A 173 -12.44 -12.07 -3.06
CA SER A 173 -13.14 -12.84 -4.09
C SER A 173 -12.33 -14.05 -4.58
N GLN A 174 -10.99 -14.01 -4.45
CA GLN A 174 -10.09 -15.11 -4.82
C GLN A 174 -9.79 -16.07 -3.66
N LEU A 175 -10.31 -15.84 -2.44
CA LEU A 175 -10.07 -16.69 -1.27
C LEU A 175 -10.52 -18.14 -1.47
N LYS A 176 -11.56 -18.36 -2.30
CA LYS A 176 -12.04 -19.72 -2.64
C LYS A 176 -10.95 -20.57 -3.31
N CYS A 177 -10.01 -19.94 -4.02
CA CYS A 177 -8.91 -20.62 -4.69
C CYS A 177 -7.70 -20.85 -3.78
N MET A 178 -7.62 -20.14 -2.64
CA MET A 178 -6.53 -20.22 -1.66
C MET A 178 -6.80 -21.31 -0.61
N ARG A 179 -5.73 -21.87 -0.04
CA ARG A 179 -5.78 -22.92 0.99
C ARG A 179 -5.83 -22.34 2.39
#